data_AF-A0A9W2YAH0-F1
#
_entry.id   AF-A0A9W2YAH0-F1
#
_cell.length_a   1.000
_cell.length_b   1.000
_cell.length_c   1.000
_cell.angle_alpha   90.00
_cell.angle_beta   90.00
_cell.angle_gamma   90.00
#
_symmetry.space_group_name_H-M   'P 1'
#
loop_
_entity.id
_entity.type
_entity.pdbx_description
1 polymer ?
#
loop_
_entity_poly.entity_id
_entity_poly.type
_entity_poly.pdbx_seq_one_letter_code
_entity_poly.pdbx_strand_id
1 'polypeptide(L)'
;METLARHLATSILGRAEDDFSFDHSFQNSRYSGYLVGPIFCVNHGIGNPSLSVALHEIFKLLYRARCSDVTLIRIGTCGGIGVDVGTVVVTSEALTVGFEPYYNTSSLGQPLRLPTSAHVDLVEDLLQCRGDNSTFQVVKGKTYCADDFYQAQGRLDGSFCDFDEKGKEEFMNKLQKLGVVNIEMESAGVLGLANRVGVKAAVVCVVIVDRITTDLPQLNKQEFQQIEDHPMQLITAYLQRHIH
;
A
#
# COMPACT_ATOMS: atom_id res chain seq x y z
N MET A 1 -9.22 9.61 -5.53
CA MET A 1 -9.67 9.63 -4.11
C MET A 1 -11.17 9.82 -3.98
N GLU A 2 -11.77 10.84 -4.60
CA GLU A 2 -13.22 11.03 -4.53
C GLU A 2 -14.01 9.81 -5.01
N THR A 3 -13.58 9.16 -6.10
CA THR A 3 -14.18 7.91 -6.60
C THR A 3 -14.21 6.81 -5.53
N LEU A 4 -13.12 6.62 -4.79
CA LEU A 4 -13.06 5.67 -3.67
C LEU A 4 -14.04 6.07 -2.55
N ALA A 5 -14.10 7.35 -2.20
CA ALA A 5 -15.00 7.84 -1.16
C ALA A 5 -16.48 7.61 -1.53
N ARG A 6 -16.85 7.87 -2.79
CA ARG A 6 -18.20 7.59 -3.33
C ARG A 6 -18.50 6.10 -3.31
N HIS A 7 -17.57 5.26 -3.79
CA HIS A 7 -17.71 3.80 -3.74
C HIS A 7 -17.98 3.29 -2.32
N LEU A 8 -17.21 3.75 -1.33
CA LEU A 8 -17.39 3.36 0.06
C LEU A 8 -18.71 3.88 0.66
N ALA A 9 -19.13 5.08 0.29
CA ALA A 9 -20.39 5.65 0.77
C ALA A 9 -21.60 4.84 0.26
N THR A 10 -21.56 4.36 -0.98
CA THR A 10 -22.60 3.46 -1.53
C THR A 10 -22.50 2.06 -0.92
N SER A 11 -21.31 1.45 -0.94
CA SER A 11 -21.11 0.02 -0.61
C SER A 11 -21.11 -0.31 0.88
N ILE A 12 -20.76 0.66 1.73
CA ILE A 12 -20.71 0.48 3.20
C ILE A 12 -21.90 1.16 3.88
N LEU A 13 -22.24 2.40 3.49
CA LEU A 13 -23.29 3.18 4.17
C LEU A 13 -24.66 3.13 3.48
N GLY A 14 -24.76 2.53 2.29
CA GLY A 14 -26.01 2.45 1.53
C GLY A 14 -26.54 3.81 1.06
N ARG A 15 -25.69 4.84 0.96
CA ARG A 15 -26.11 6.17 0.47
C ARG A 15 -26.43 6.10 -1.02
N ALA A 16 -27.45 6.83 -1.45
CA ALA A 16 -27.76 7.02 -2.86
C ALA A 16 -26.63 7.81 -3.56
N GLU A 17 -26.38 7.53 -4.85
CA GLU A 17 -25.29 8.16 -5.62
C GLU A 17 -25.38 9.70 -5.71
N ASP A 18 -26.56 10.24 -5.39
CA ASP A 18 -26.91 11.65 -5.53
C ASP A 18 -26.77 12.42 -4.20
N ASP A 19 -26.56 11.72 -3.07
CA ASP A 19 -26.55 12.26 -1.70
C ASP A 19 -25.15 12.12 -1.04
N PHE A 20 -24.15 12.75 -1.67
CA PHE A 20 -22.80 12.82 -1.11
C PHE A 20 -22.47 14.25 -0.69
N SER A 21 -22.78 14.63 0.55
CA SER A 21 -21.99 15.66 1.25
C SER A 21 -20.82 14.96 1.95
N PHE A 22 -19.59 15.28 1.52
CA PHE A 22 -18.38 14.91 2.27
C PHE A 22 -18.03 16.05 3.21
N ASP A 23 -18.87 16.28 4.21
CA ASP A 23 -18.58 17.24 5.26
C ASP A 23 -17.25 16.86 5.94
N HIS A 24 -16.41 17.85 6.23
CA HIS A 24 -15.05 17.67 6.76
C HIS A 24 -14.04 17.02 5.79
N SER A 25 -14.34 16.97 4.49
CA SER A 25 -13.32 16.72 3.45
C SER A 25 -12.39 17.92 3.28
N PHE A 26 -11.18 17.65 2.81
CA PHE A 26 -10.23 18.69 2.41
C PHE A 26 -9.61 18.34 1.06
N GLN A 27 -9.25 19.36 0.29
CA GLN A 27 -8.51 19.21 -0.95
C GLN A 27 -7.55 20.38 -1.11
N ASN A 28 -6.28 20.07 -1.32
CA ASN A 28 -5.25 21.03 -1.72
C ASN A 28 -4.42 20.43 -2.87
N SER A 29 -3.37 21.14 -3.30
CA SER A 29 -2.54 20.71 -4.43
C SER A 29 -1.75 19.42 -4.22
N ARG A 30 -1.60 18.94 -2.97
CA ARG A 30 -0.83 17.75 -2.62
C ARG A 30 -1.70 16.61 -2.09
N TYR A 31 -2.60 16.92 -1.17
CA TYR A 31 -3.42 15.94 -0.46
C TYR A 31 -4.91 16.28 -0.56
N SER A 32 -5.71 15.24 -0.55
CA SER A 32 -7.16 15.22 -0.56
C SER A 32 -7.62 14.15 0.45
N GLY A 33 -8.57 14.51 1.29
CA GLY A 33 -9.11 13.66 2.36
C GLY A 33 -10.63 13.69 2.35
N TYR A 34 -11.26 12.53 2.48
CA TYR A 34 -12.72 12.37 2.48
C TYR A 34 -13.14 11.50 3.67
N LEU A 35 -14.08 11.99 4.47
CA LEU A 35 -14.67 11.24 5.57
C LEU A 35 -15.99 10.60 5.12
N VAL A 36 -16.11 9.28 5.30
CA VAL A 36 -17.23 8.45 4.89
C VAL A 36 -17.66 7.60 6.08
N GLY A 37 -18.61 8.11 6.87
CA GLY A 37 -18.98 7.46 8.14
C GLY A 37 -17.74 7.38 9.05
N PRO A 38 -17.33 6.18 9.53
CA PRO A 38 -16.12 6.01 10.33
C PRO A 38 -14.84 5.89 9.49
N ILE A 39 -14.92 5.94 8.15
CA ILE A 39 -13.78 5.71 7.26
C ILE A 39 -13.20 7.04 6.80
N PHE A 40 -11.88 7.23 6.97
CA PHE A 40 -11.17 8.41 6.50
C PHE A 40 -10.18 8.06 5.39
N CYS A 41 -10.48 8.49 4.16
CA CYS A 41 -9.70 8.18 2.97
C CYS A 41 -8.79 9.36 2.59
N VAL A 42 -7.48 9.14 2.48
CA VAL A 42 -6.50 10.20 2.16
C VAL A 42 -5.49 9.70 1.13
N ASN A 43 -5.16 10.49 0.09
CA ASN A 43 -4.00 10.18 -0.77
C ASN A 43 -2.69 10.61 -0.10
N HIS A 44 -1.59 9.98 -0.47
CA HIS A 44 -0.28 10.28 0.12
C HIS A 44 0.81 10.61 -0.90
N GLY A 45 0.51 10.64 -2.20
CA GLY A 45 1.51 10.85 -3.26
C GLY A 45 2.49 9.66 -3.38
N ILE A 46 3.73 9.94 -3.79
CA ILE A 46 4.75 8.92 -4.08
C ILE A 46 5.96 9.11 -3.16
N GLY A 47 6.50 7.99 -2.69
CA GLY A 47 7.65 7.85 -1.81
C GLY A 47 7.33 8.03 -0.34
N ASN A 48 8.12 7.35 0.50
CA ASN A 48 8.13 7.52 1.95
C ASN A 48 8.19 8.99 2.42
N PRO A 49 8.93 9.92 1.79
CA PRO A 49 8.93 11.33 2.19
C PRO A 49 7.54 11.98 2.11
N SER A 50 6.82 11.78 1.00
CA SER A 50 5.46 12.31 0.81
C SER A 50 4.47 11.65 1.78
N LEU A 51 4.57 10.33 1.95
CA LEU A 51 3.74 9.58 2.89
C LEU A 51 3.94 10.06 4.34
N SER A 52 5.19 10.25 4.77
CA SER A 52 5.50 10.58 6.17
C SER A 52 4.85 11.89 6.62
N VAL A 53 4.79 12.89 5.74
CA VAL A 53 4.11 14.16 6.01
C VAL A 53 2.63 13.93 6.23
N ALA A 54 1.97 13.19 5.33
CA ALA A 54 0.55 12.87 5.45
C ALA A 54 0.24 12.11 6.75
N LEU A 55 1.00 11.06 7.06
CA LEU A 55 0.78 10.25 8.27
C LEU A 55 1.02 11.04 9.56
N HIS A 56 2.05 11.90 9.62
CA HIS A 56 2.25 12.76 10.79
C HIS A 56 1.07 13.69 11.03
N GLU A 57 0.47 14.27 9.98
CA GLU A 57 -0.70 15.13 10.12
C GLU A 57 -1.95 14.34 10.49
N ILE A 58 -2.16 13.17 9.87
CA ILE A 58 -3.28 12.27 10.18
C ILE A 58 -3.21 11.78 11.63
N PHE A 59 -2.06 11.32 12.12
CA PHE A 59 -1.94 10.88 13.51
C PHE A 59 -2.18 12.01 14.52
N LYS A 60 -1.70 13.23 14.24
CA LYS A 60 -2.04 14.41 15.06
C LYS A 60 -3.53 14.72 15.04
N LEU A 61 -4.17 14.62 13.87
CA LEU A 61 -5.61 14.85 13.71
C LEU A 61 -6.41 13.84 14.54
N LEU A 62 -6.13 12.55 14.37
CA LEU A 62 -6.80 11.46 15.09
C LEU A 62 -6.62 11.58 16.60
N TYR A 63 -5.40 11.92 17.04
CA TYR A 63 -5.12 12.20 18.47
C TYR A 63 -5.97 13.37 19.00
N ARG A 64 -6.04 14.48 18.26
CA ARG A 64 -6.85 15.65 18.66
C ARG A 64 -8.35 15.36 18.66
N ALA A 65 -8.80 14.54 17.71
CA ALA A 65 -10.18 14.06 17.62
C ALA A 65 -10.50 12.98 18.68
N ARG A 66 -9.51 12.56 19.48
CA ARG A 66 -9.61 11.50 20.49
C ARG A 66 -10.12 10.17 19.91
N CYS A 67 -9.73 9.88 18.67
CA CYS A 67 -9.99 8.58 18.06
C CYS A 67 -9.22 7.49 18.80
N SER A 68 -9.86 6.34 18.96
CA SER A 68 -9.29 5.11 19.53
C SER A 68 -9.59 3.93 18.61
N ASP A 69 -8.82 2.84 18.73
CA ASP A 69 -8.96 1.64 17.90
C ASP A 69 -8.93 1.92 16.39
N VAL A 70 -7.98 2.78 15.98
CA VAL A 70 -7.77 3.12 14.58
C VAL A 70 -7.02 1.99 13.88
N THR A 71 -7.51 1.60 12.71
CA THR A 71 -6.80 0.72 11.77
C THR A 71 -6.40 1.53 10.53
N LEU A 72 -5.12 1.48 10.17
CA LEU A 72 -4.56 2.13 8.98
C LEU A 72 -4.34 1.10 7.88
N ILE A 73 -4.96 1.29 6.71
CA ILE A 73 -4.76 0.41 5.57
C ILE A 73 -4.27 1.25 4.39
N ARG A 74 -3.09 0.92 3.87
CA ARG A 74 -2.62 1.44 2.59
C ARG A 74 -3.12 0.54 1.46
N ILE A 75 -3.68 1.16 0.44
CA ILE A 75 -4.01 0.54 -0.84
C ILE A 75 -3.07 1.11 -1.91
N GLY A 76 -2.50 0.26 -2.76
CA GLY A 76 -1.61 0.74 -3.82
C GLY A 76 -1.38 -0.27 -4.96
N THR A 77 -0.43 0.07 -5.82
CA THR A 77 0.06 -0.80 -6.89
C THR A 77 1.49 -1.22 -6.60
N CYS A 78 1.94 -2.30 -7.24
CA CYS A 78 3.30 -2.82 -7.07
C CYS A 78 3.76 -3.62 -8.29
N GLY A 79 5.08 -3.80 -8.41
CA GLY A 79 5.65 -4.82 -9.29
C GLY A 79 5.73 -6.15 -8.55
N GLY A 80 5.20 -7.22 -9.13
CA GLY A 80 5.27 -8.58 -8.59
C GLY A 80 6.64 -9.20 -8.84
N ILE A 81 6.99 -10.20 -8.03
CA ILE A 81 8.25 -10.96 -8.14
C ILE A 81 7.89 -12.43 -8.30
N GLY A 82 7.65 -12.87 -9.53
CA GLY A 82 7.11 -14.20 -9.81
C GLY A 82 5.67 -14.35 -9.33
N VAL A 83 4.90 -13.25 -9.43
CA VAL A 83 3.50 -13.17 -9.04
C VAL A 83 2.70 -12.63 -10.22
N ASP A 84 1.60 -13.31 -10.55
CA ASP A 84 0.75 -12.95 -11.68
C ASP A 84 0.15 -11.56 -11.53
N VAL A 85 0.08 -10.84 -12.65
CA VAL A 85 -0.59 -9.54 -12.75
C VAL A 85 -2.05 -9.65 -12.32
N GLY A 86 -2.52 -8.66 -11.56
CA GLY A 86 -3.85 -8.64 -10.95
C GLY A 86 -3.92 -9.32 -9.58
N THR A 87 -2.88 -10.06 -9.15
CA THR A 87 -2.82 -10.60 -7.78
C THR A 87 -2.70 -9.47 -6.76
N VAL A 88 -3.47 -9.57 -5.68
CA VAL A 88 -3.37 -8.67 -4.52
C VAL A 88 -2.41 -9.26 -3.50
N VAL A 89 -1.44 -8.47 -3.08
CA VAL A 89 -0.46 -8.81 -2.05
C VAL A 89 -0.83 -8.12 -0.74
N VAL A 90 -1.00 -8.91 0.33
CA VAL A 90 -1.07 -8.41 1.71
C VAL A 90 0.32 -8.53 2.33
N THR A 91 0.90 -7.39 2.68
CA THR A 91 2.28 -7.31 3.19
C THR A 91 2.36 -7.84 4.62
N SER A 92 3.24 -8.82 4.85
CA SER A 92 3.58 -9.33 6.19
C SER A 92 4.70 -8.54 6.86
N GLU A 93 5.67 -8.08 6.08
CA GLU A 93 6.84 -7.30 6.52
C GLU A 93 7.40 -6.53 5.32
N ALA A 94 7.84 -5.29 5.53
CA ALA A 94 8.51 -4.51 4.50
C ALA A 94 10.04 -4.52 4.67
N LEU A 95 10.78 -4.94 3.64
CA LEU A 95 12.23 -4.85 3.60
C LEU A 95 12.65 -3.57 2.87
N THR A 96 13.75 -2.94 3.30
CA THR A 96 14.29 -1.73 2.66
C THR A 96 15.72 -1.97 2.16
N VAL A 97 16.44 -0.89 1.83
CA VAL A 97 17.87 -0.93 1.49
C VAL A 97 18.66 -1.79 2.50
N GLY A 98 19.55 -2.63 1.99
CA GLY A 98 20.25 -3.63 2.81
C GLY A 98 19.44 -4.90 3.10
N PHE A 99 18.21 -5.01 2.59
CA PHE A 99 17.29 -6.15 2.77
C PHE A 99 16.85 -6.34 4.23
N GLU A 100 16.74 -5.24 4.97
CA GLU A 100 16.45 -5.25 6.40
C GLU A 100 14.99 -4.82 6.69
N PRO A 101 14.36 -5.35 7.74
CA PRO A 101 12.97 -5.06 8.10
C PRO A 101 12.85 -3.76 8.94
N TYR A 102 13.42 -2.67 8.42
CA TYR A 102 13.39 -1.37 9.08
C TYR A 102 13.09 -0.26 8.08
N TYR A 103 12.21 0.65 8.46
CA TYR A 103 12.13 1.97 7.85
C TYR A 103 13.27 2.81 8.41
N ASN A 104 14.28 3.03 7.56
CA ASN A 104 15.46 3.81 7.89
C ASN A 104 15.17 5.29 7.63
N THR A 105 15.22 6.10 8.67
CA THR A 105 15.06 7.55 8.63
C THR A 105 16.07 8.21 9.58
N SER A 106 15.89 9.48 9.90
CA SER A 106 16.77 10.19 10.82
C SER A 106 16.04 11.03 11.85
N SER A 107 16.69 11.26 12.98
CA SER A 107 16.31 12.25 13.98
C SER A 107 17.53 13.10 14.30
N LEU A 108 17.48 14.39 14.00
CA LEU A 108 18.59 15.33 14.20
C LEU A 108 19.92 14.84 13.57
N GLY A 109 19.84 14.20 12.40
CA GLY A 109 21.00 13.64 11.69
C GLY A 109 21.50 12.29 12.23
N GLN A 110 20.90 11.75 13.29
CA GLN A 110 21.20 10.41 13.78
C GLN A 110 20.30 9.36 13.12
N PRO A 111 20.82 8.15 12.81
CA PRO A 111 20.00 7.07 12.28
C PRO A 111 18.84 6.71 13.21
N LEU A 112 17.64 6.65 12.65
CA LEU A 112 16.44 6.15 13.31
C LEU A 112 15.89 4.98 12.50
N ARG A 113 15.75 3.81 13.14
CA ARG A 113 15.26 2.59 12.50
C ARG A 113 13.95 2.19 13.14
N LEU A 114 12.87 2.14 12.36
CA LEU A 114 11.54 1.77 12.83
C LEU A 114 11.17 0.38 12.28
N PRO A 115 10.82 -0.61 13.13
CA PRO A 115 10.45 -1.94 12.66
C PRO A 115 9.23 -1.92 11.72
N THR A 116 9.26 -2.75 10.68
CA THR A 116 8.26 -2.75 9.58
C THR A 116 7.44 -4.02 9.49
N SER A 117 7.29 -4.77 10.59
CA SER A 117 6.38 -5.91 10.66
C SER A 117 4.93 -5.43 10.67
N ALA A 118 4.05 -6.08 9.90
CA ALA A 118 2.63 -5.81 9.90
C ALA A 118 1.92 -6.50 11.07
N HIS A 119 0.71 -6.04 11.42
CA HIS A 119 -0.08 -6.65 12.48
C HIS A 119 -0.63 -8.01 12.01
N VAL A 120 -0.17 -9.10 12.64
CA VAL A 120 -0.46 -10.48 12.18
C VAL A 120 -1.96 -10.74 12.06
N ASP A 121 -2.75 -10.42 13.08
CA ASP A 121 -4.19 -10.69 13.04
C ASP A 121 -4.91 -9.91 11.93
N LEU A 122 -4.47 -8.68 11.64
CA LEU A 122 -5.06 -7.85 10.59
C LEU A 122 -4.72 -8.40 9.20
N VAL A 123 -3.49 -8.91 9.03
CA VAL A 123 -3.07 -9.58 7.80
C VAL A 123 -3.90 -10.84 7.57
N GLU A 124 -4.04 -11.70 8.59
CA GLU A 124 -4.82 -12.94 8.46
C GLU A 124 -6.30 -12.67 8.21
N ASP A 125 -6.89 -11.66 8.85
CA ASP A 125 -8.28 -11.25 8.63
C ASP A 125 -8.52 -10.76 7.20
N LEU A 126 -7.62 -9.90 6.69
CA LEU A 126 -7.66 -9.45 5.29
C LEU A 126 -7.56 -10.61 4.31
N LEU A 127 -6.72 -11.62 4.56
CA LEU A 127 -6.63 -12.81 3.70
C LEU A 127 -7.94 -13.60 3.67
N GLN A 128 -8.68 -13.64 4.78
CA GLN A 128 -9.99 -14.29 4.89
C GLN A 128 -11.13 -13.49 4.23
N CYS A 129 -10.90 -12.23 3.85
CA CYS A 129 -11.92 -11.36 3.25
C CYS A 129 -12.10 -11.57 1.74
N ARG A 130 -11.18 -12.26 1.07
CA ARG A 130 -11.23 -12.53 -0.37
C ARG A 130 -12.54 -13.21 -0.81
N GLY A 131 -13.04 -14.16 -0.02
CA GLY A 131 -14.20 -14.99 -0.36
C GLY A 131 -13.92 -15.97 -1.50
N ASP A 132 -14.60 -17.13 -1.50
CA ASP A 132 -14.31 -18.24 -2.42
C ASP A 132 -14.61 -17.92 -3.90
N ASN A 133 -15.46 -16.93 -4.16
CA ASN A 133 -15.87 -16.53 -5.51
C ASN A 133 -15.08 -15.33 -6.08
N SER A 134 -13.96 -14.94 -5.45
CA SER A 134 -13.16 -13.81 -5.95
C SER A 134 -12.53 -14.10 -7.31
N THR A 135 -12.58 -13.13 -8.21
CA THR A 135 -11.99 -13.18 -9.55
C THR A 135 -10.48 -12.99 -9.57
N PHE A 136 -9.87 -12.66 -8.43
CA PHE A 136 -8.44 -12.39 -8.31
C PHE A 136 -7.80 -13.17 -7.16
N GLN A 137 -6.49 -13.38 -7.22
CA GLN A 137 -5.73 -14.03 -6.17
C GLN A 137 -5.36 -13.03 -5.07
N VAL A 138 -5.36 -13.49 -3.81
CA VAL A 138 -4.79 -12.74 -2.68
C VAL A 138 -3.69 -13.59 -2.08
N VAL A 139 -2.49 -13.04 -1.95
CA VAL A 139 -1.33 -13.72 -1.38
C VAL A 139 -0.72 -12.91 -0.25
N LYS A 140 -0.08 -13.60 0.69
CA LYS A 140 0.74 -12.99 1.74
C LYS A 140 2.20 -13.11 1.37
N GLY A 141 2.98 -12.06 1.56
CA GLY A 141 4.43 -12.11 1.39
C GLY A 141 5.14 -10.92 2.00
N LYS A 142 6.47 -10.87 1.85
CA LYS A 142 7.23 -9.65 2.17
C LYS A 142 7.18 -8.69 0.98
N THR A 143 7.31 -7.41 1.29
CA THR A 143 7.32 -6.34 0.28
C THR A 143 8.68 -5.66 0.33
N TYR A 144 9.33 -5.45 -0.82
CA TYR A 144 10.52 -4.59 -0.86
C TYR A 144 10.08 -3.14 -1.12
N CYS A 145 10.34 -2.27 -0.15
CA CYS A 145 10.05 -0.85 -0.21
C CYS A 145 11.28 -0.10 -0.70
N ALA A 146 11.24 0.39 -1.94
CA ALA A 146 12.33 1.11 -2.58
C ALA A 146 12.17 2.64 -2.44
N ASP A 147 13.28 3.37 -2.31
CA ASP A 147 13.27 4.85 -2.26
C ASP A 147 13.34 5.50 -3.65
N ASP A 148 13.60 4.70 -4.68
CA ASP A 148 13.66 5.11 -6.08
C ASP A 148 12.88 4.10 -6.94
N PHE A 149 12.25 4.57 -8.01
CA PHE A 149 11.43 3.71 -8.88
C PHE A 149 12.29 2.88 -9.85
N TYR A 150 13.46 3.38 -10.26
CA TYR A 150 14.25 2.78 -11.33
C TYR A 150 15.38 1.90 -10.80
N GLN A 151 16.48 2.51 -10.37
CA GLN A 151 17.67 1.82 -9.87
C GLN A 151 17.36 0.97 -8.65
N ALA A 152 16.67 1.52 -7.66
CA ALA A 152 16.39 0.80 -6.41
C ALA A 152 15.40 -0.36 -6.60
N GLN A 153 14.65 -0.39 -7.69
CA GLN A 153 13.81 -1.54 -8.07
C GLN A 153 14.44 -2.43 -9.14
N GLY A 154 15.70 -2.21 -9.53
CA GLY A 154 16.39 -3.03 -10.53
C GLY A 154 15.81 -2.89 -11.95
N ARG A 155 15.27 -1.72 -12.32
CA ARG A 155 14.75 -1.47 -13.67
C ARG A 155 15.87 -1.07 -14.63
N LEU A 156 15.79 -1.56 -15.87
CA LEU A 156 16.76 -1.24 -16.93
C LEU A 156 16.32 -0.08 -17.84
N ASP A 157 15.12 0.47 -17.61
CA ASP A 157 14.47 1.49 -18.45
C ASP A 157 14.52 2.91 -17.85
N GLY A 158 15.47 3.14 -16.92
CA GLY A 158 15.75 4.47 -16.37
C GLY A 158 16.51 5.37 -17.35
N SER A 159 16.64 6.66 -17.00
CA SER A 159 17.48 7.60 -17.77
C SER A 159 18.98 7.27 -17.68
N PHE A 160 19.37 6.54 -16.64
CA PHE A 160 20.68 5.91 -16.44
C PHE A 160 20.48 4.58 -15.71
N CYS A 161 21.44 3.67 -15.84
CA CYS A 161 21.40 2.35 -15.21
C CYS A 161 22.82 1.90 -14.89
N ASP A 162 23.12 1.66 -13.61
CA ASP A 162 24.46 1.30 -13.13
C ASP A 162 24.65 -0.24 -13.01
N PHE A 163 23.73 -1.01 -13.57
CA PHE A 163 23.75 -2.48 -13.59
C PHE A 163 23.22 -3.02 -14.92
N ASP A 164 23.48 -4.30 -15.19
CA ASP A 164 23.01 -5.00 -16.38
C ASP A 164 21.86 -5.97 -16.05
N GLU A 165 21.41 -6.72 -17.07
CA GLU A 165 20.37 -7.75 -16.91
C GLU A 165 20.74 -8.80 -15.86
N LYS A 166 22.03 -9.18 -15.79
CA LYS A 166 22.51 -10.15 -14.81
C LYS A 166 22.41 -9.60 -13.40
N GLY A 167 22.79 -8.34 -13.19
CA GLY A 167 22.63 -7.66 -11.90
C GLY A 167 21.17 -7.58 -11.46
N LYS A 168 20.26 -7.28 -12.40
CA LYS A 168 18.80 -7.35 -12.16
C LYS A 168 18.37 -8.76 -11.77
N GLU A 169 18.78 -9.79 -12.51
CA GLU A 169 18.41 -11.18 -12.23
C GLU A 169 18.88 -11.63 -10.84
N GLU A 170 20.13 -11.31 -10.47
CA GLU A 170 20.68 -11.59 -9.14
C GLU A 170 19.89 -10.89 -8.03
N PHE A 171 19.49 -9.63 -8.24
CA PHE A 171 18.65 -8.88 -7.32
C PHE A 171 17.27 -9.52 -7.15
N MET A 172 16.57 -9.85 -8.25
CA MET A 172 15.25 -10.48 -8.21
C MET A 172 15.29 -11.85 -7.54
N ASN A 173 16.29 -12.68 -7.87
CA ASN A 173 16.52 -13.98 -7.23
C ASN A 173 16.77 -13.83 -5.72
N LYS A 174 17.48 -12.79 -5.30
CA LYS A 174 17.70 -12.50 -3.87
C LYS A 174 16.40 -12.13 -3.17
N LEU A 175 15.57 -11.29 -3.78
CA LEU A 175 14.24 -10.93 -3.24
C LEU A 175 13.36 -12.17 -3.06
N GLN A 176 13.28 -13.05 -4.06
CA GLN A 176 12.53 -14.31 -3.97
C GLN A 176 13.00 -15.19 -2.81
N LYS A 177 14.33 -15.37 -2.65
CA LYS A 177 14.91 -16.15 -1.54
C LYS A 177 14.58 -15.58 -0.16
N LEU A 178 14.34 -14.27 -0.07
CA LEU A 178 13.93 -13.59 1.17
C LEU A 178 12.42 -13.63 1.41
N GLY A 179 11.65 -14.25 0.51
CA GLY A 179 10.18 -14.30 0.57
C GLY A 179 9.51 -12.99 0.16
N VAL A 180 10.21 -12.13 -0.57
CA VAL A 180 9.62 -10.92 -1.17
C VAL A 180 8.83 -11.31 -2.41
N VAL A 181 7.58 -10.86 -2.46
CA VAL A 181 6.64 -11.18 -3.56
C VAL A 181 6.27 -9.96 -4.39
N ASN A 182 6.56 -8.76 -3.91
CA ASN A 182 6.34 -7.51 -4.64
C ASN A 182 7.30 -6.38 -4.22
N ILE A 183 7.34 -5.33 -5.04
CA ILE A 183 8.13 -4.11 -4.87
C ILE A 183 7.22 -2.88 -5.01
N GLU A 184 7.31 -1.96 -4.06
CA GLU A 184 6.67 -0.64 -4.08
C GLU A 184 7.51 0.38 -3.30
N MET A 185 6.96 1.53 -2.88
CA MET A 185 7.77 2.67 -2.41
C MET A 185 7.33 3.30 -1.07
N GLU A 186 6.33 2.72 -0.37
CA GLU A 186 5.75 3.34 0.83
C GLU A 186 5.46 2.37 2.00
N SER A 187 5.52 1.05 1.80
CA SER A 187 5.12 0.06 2.82
C SER A 187 5.94 0.16 4.10
N ALA A 188 7.25 0.45 3.98
CA ALA A 188 8.11 0.64 5.13
C ALA A 188 7.70 1.87 5.95
N GLY A 189 7.39 3.01 5.31
CA GLY A 189 6.92 4.20 5.99
C GLY A 189 5.57 3.99 6.69
N VAL A 190 4.63 3.28 6.03
CA VAL A 190 3.32 2.97 6.63
C VAL A 190 3.48 2.15 7.90
N LEU A 191 4.16 1.01 7.80
CA LEU A 191 4.30 0.06 8.91
C LEU A 191 5.20 0.64 10.02
N GLY A 192 6.33 1.23 9.65
CA GLY A 192 7.29 1.81 10.60
C GLY A 192 6.69 2.95 11.43
N LEU A 193 5.98 3.89 10.80
CA LEU A 193 5.36 5.00 11.52
C LEU A 193 4.14 4.56 12.33
N ALA A 194 3.31 3.64 11.80
CA ALA A 194 2.16 3.11 12.53
C ALA A 194 2.59 2.32 13.78
N ASN A 195 3.61 1.46 13.65
CA ASN A 195 4.21 0.73 14.78
C ASN A 195 4.74 1.71 15.84
N ARG A 196 5.37 2.81 15.41
CA ARG A 196 5.92 3.82 16.32
C ARG A 196 4.86 4.51 17.17
N VAL A 197 3.63 4.67 16.65
CA VAL A 197 2.52 5.32 17.36
C VAL A 197 1.50 4.34 17.95
N GLY A 198 1.71 3.02 17.78
CA GLY A 198 0.81 1.98 18.30
C GLY A 198 -0.49 1.82 17.53
N VAL A 199 -0.53 2.16 16.24
CA VAL A 199 -1.69 1.99 15.36
C VAL A 199 -1.55 0.70 14.56
N LYS A 200 -2.61 -0.12 14.49
CA LYS A 200 -2.63 -1.33 13.65
C LYS A 200 -2.55 -0.92 12.19
N ALA A 201 -1.65 -1.50 11.42
CA ALA A 201 -1.50 -1.18 10.01
C ALA A 201 -1.33 -2.39 9.09
N ALA A 202 -1.85 -2.25 7.87
CA ALA A 202 -1.69 -3.19 6.77
C ALA A 202 -1.38 -2.46 5.45
N VAL A 203 -0.71 -3.17 4.55
CA VAL A 203 -0.42 -2.69 3.19
C VAL A 203 -0.94 -3.73 2.20
N VAL A 204 -1.82 -3.30 1.31
CA VAL A 204 -2.52 -4.12 0.33
C VAL A 204 -2.27 -3.54 -1.05
N CYS A 205 -1.50 -4.24 -1.89
CA CYS A 205 -1.14 -3.75 -3.22
C CYS A 205 -1.54 -4.73 -4.32
N VAL A 206 -2.01 -4.23 -5.46
CA VAL A 206 -2.19 -5.08 -6.66
C VAL A 206 -0.93 -5.10 -7.51
N VAL A 207 -0.58 -6.27 -8.05
CA VAL A 207 0.51 -6.46 -9.00
C VAL A 207 0.09 -5.94 -10.38
N ILE A 208 0.83 -4.98 -10.92
CA ILE A 208 0.57 -4.41 -12.25
C ILE A 208 1.55 -4.90 -13.33
N VAL A 209 2.64 -5.54 -12.90
CA VAL A 209 3.69 -6.09 -13.76
C VAL A 209 4.45 -7.16 -13.00
N ASP A 210 4.79 -8.29 -13.62
CA ASP A 210 5.75 -9.24 -13.05
C ASP A 210 7.18 -8.84 -13.46
N ARG A 211 7.97 -8.41 -12.47
CA ARG A 211 9.33 -7.87 -12.68
C ARG A 211 10.36 -8.91 -13.05
N ILE A 212 10.03 -10.20 -12.92
CA ILE A 212 10.84 -11.30 -13.46
C ILE A 212 10.78 -11.32 -14.99
N THR A 213 9.63 -10.98 -15.58
CA THR A 213 9.41 -11.10 -17.02
C THR A 213 9.65 -9.81 -17.78
N THR A 214 9.27 -8.66 -17.22
CA THR A 214 9.39 -7.35 -17.89
C THR A 214 9.45 -6.20 -16.89
N ASP A 215 10.06 -5.08 -17.30
CA ASP A 215 9.96 -3.84 -16.53
C ASP A 215 8.67 -3.07 -16.84
N LEU A 216 8.16 -3.15 -18.07
CA LEU A 216 7.00 -2.38 -18.51
C LEU A 216 5.70 -3.17 -18.32
N PRO A 217 4.67 -2.57 -17.70
CA PRO A 217 3.32 -3.14 -17.70
C PRO A 217 2.83 -3.34 -19.15
N GLN A 218 2.28 -4.51 -19.43
CA GLN A 218 1.71 -4.87 -20.76
C GLN A 218 0.18 -4.82 -20.75
N LEU A 219 -0.39 -3.95 -19.92
CA LEU A 219 -1.83 -3.79 -19.74
C LEU A 219 -2.34 -2.63 -20.58
N ASN A 220 -3.49 -2.82 -21.22
CA ASN A 220 -4.24 -1.71 -21.77
C ASN A 220 -4.97 -0.95 -20.66
N LYS A 221 -5.52 0.23 -20.98
CA LYS A 221 -6.18 1.11 -20.00
C LYS A 221 -7.36 0.43 -19.29
N GLN A 222 -8.14 -0.40 -19.99
CA GLN A 222 -9.30 -1.07 -19.40
C GLN A 222 -8.86 -2.20 -18.46
N GLU A 223 -7.88 -2.99 -18.85
CA GLU A 223 -7.31 -4.05 -18.01
C GLU A 223 -6.68 -3.45 -16.74
N PHE A 224 -5.94 -2.36 -16.87
CA PHE A 224 -5.35 -1.67 -15.73
C PHE A 224 -6.43 -1.19 -14.74
N GLN A 225 -7.49 -0.55 -15.25
CA GLN A 225 -8.62 -0.10 -14.41
C GLN A 225 -9.31 -1.27 -13.69
N GLN A 226 -9.49 -2.42 -14.36
CA GLN A 226 -10.10 -3.60 -13.74
C GLN A 226 -9.28 -4.13 -12.56
N ILE A 227 -7.95 -4.23 -12.73
CA ILE A 227 -7.10 -4.78 -11.66
C ILE A 227 -6.83 -3.78 -10.54
N GLU A 228 -6.81 -2.47 -10.84
CA GLU A 228 -6.61 -1.41 -9.84
C GLU A 228 -7.72 -1.42 -8.77
N ASP A 229 -8.89 -1.96 -9.11
CA ASP A 229 -10.02 -2.11 -8.20
C ASP A 229 -9.91 -3.33 -7.25
N HIS A 230 -9.05 -4.33 -7.53
CA HIS A 230 -8.97 -5.55 -6.72
C HIS A 230 -8.67 -5.29 -5.23
N PRO A 231 -7.70 -4.44 -4.86
CA PRO A 231 -7.49 -4.10 -3.45
C PRO A 231 -8.72 -3.41 -2.83
N MET A 232 -9.41 -2.56 -3.59
CA MET A 232 -10.61 -1.88 -3.10
C MET A 232 -11.74 -2.88 -2.83
N GLN A 233 -11.90 -3.91 -3.67
CA GLN A 233 -12.86 -4.99 -3.44
C GLN A 233 -12.54 -5.75 -2.15
N LEU A 234 -11.26 -6.09 -1.92
CA LEU A 234 -10.83 -6.75 -0.69
C LEU A 234 -11.09 -5.89 0.56
N ILE A 235 -10.75 -4.59 0.50
CA ILE A 235 -10.99 -3.68 1.61
C ILE A 235 -12.47 -3.42 1.84
N THR A 236 -13.29 -3.37 0.79
CA THR A 236 -14.75 -3.27 0.93
C THR A 236 -15.29 -4.48 1.68
N ALA A 237 -14.87 -5.70 1.31
CA ALA A 237 -15.28 -6.93 1.99
C ALA A 237 -14.85 -6.97 3.46
N TYR A 238 -13.63 -6.49 3.77
CA TYR A 238 -13.18 -6.32 5.15
C TYR A 238 -14.07 -5.32 5.90
N LEU A 239 -14.27 -4.12 5.36
CA LEU A 239 -15.07 -3.07 6.01
C LEU A 239 -16.51 -3.52 6.29
N GLN A 240 -17.15 -4.26 5.37
CA GLN A 240 -18.50 -4.81 5.56
C GLN A 240 -18.60 -5.82 6.72
N ARG A 241 -17.50 -6.48 7.11
CA ARG A 241 -17.46 -7.40 8.24
C ARG A 241 -17.28 -6.69 9.59
N HIS A 242 -16.67 -5.50 9.58
CA HIS A 242 -16.23 -4.81 10.82
C HIS A 242 -16.96 -3.50 11.11
N ILE A 243 -17.62 -2.90 10.14
CA ILE A 243 -18.41 -1.67 10.31
C ILE A 243 -19.89 -2.07 10.33
N HIS A 244 -20.54 -1.80 11.47
CA HIS A 244 -21.98 -2.00 11.69
C HIS A 244 -22.68 -0.64 11.81
#